data_AF-A0A6A3I7Y7-F1
#
_entry.id   AF-A0A6A3I7Y7-F1
#
_cell.length_a   1.000
_cell.length_b   1.000
_cell.length_c   1.000
_cell.angle_alpha   90.00
_cell.angle_beta   90.00
_cell.angle_gamma   90.00
#
_symmetry.space_group_name_H-M   'P 1'
#
loop_
_entity.id
_entity.type
_entity.pdbx_description
1 polymer ?
#
loop_
_entity_poly.entity_id
_entity_poly.type
_entity_poly.pdbx_seq_one_letter_code
_entity_poly.pdbx_strand_id
1 'polypeptide(L)'
;MSDFFRAFNQLMGQRQRATFAYRPQANGSAERMVQTITRAIKMYVEDEHQRDWDEYAERLTYPLNTAYDRVRKETPFFLVHGWDPRSTIEASLSVGNTQRHDVQPRRWRFHIQKHYLHARAQAADLLKDAIA
;
A
#
# COMPACT_ATOMS: atom_id res chain seq x y z
N MET A 1 -20.44 11.69 -20.02
CA MET A 1 -19.59 12.14 -18.90
C MET A 1 -20.20 13.41 -18.35
N SER A 2 -20.45 13.51 -17.05
CA SER A 2 -21.13 14.68 -16.49
C SER A 2 -20.26 15.93 -16.58
N ASP A 3 -20.89 17.09 -16.76
CA ASP A 3 -20.19 18.38 -16.78
C ASP A 3 -19.49 18.68 -15.45
N PHE A 4 -20.02 18.14 -14.34
CA PHE A 4 -19.38 18.17 -13.03
C PHE A 4 -17.95 17.62 -13.05
N PHE A 5 -17.73 16.40 -13.57
CA PHE A 5 -16.38 15.81 -13.61
C PHE A 5 -15.45 16.59 -14.55
N ARG A 6 -15.99 17.19 -15.62
CA ARG A 6 -15.19 18.05 -16.51
C ARG A 6 -14.69 19.29 -15.78
N ALA A 7 -15.57 19.98 -15.06
CA ALA A 7 -15.22 21.16 -14.27
C ALA A 7 -14.24 20.82 -13.13
N PHE A 8 -14.47 19.71 -12.42
CA PHE A 8 -13.58 19.22 -11.37
C PHE A 8 -12.16 18.96 -11.90
N ASN A 9 -12.04 18.24 -13.03
CA ASN A 9 -10.74 17.96 -13.64
C ASN A 9 -10.01 19.23 -14.07
N GLN A 10 -10.73 20.22 -14.62
CA GLN A 10 -10.14 21.51 -14.99
C GLN A 10 -9.59 22.25 -13.77
N LEU A 11 -10.35 22.26 -12.67
CA LEU A 11 -9.96 22.92 -11.42
C LEU A 11 -8.74 22.24 -10.77
N MET A 12 -8.68 20.91 -10.82
CA MET A 12 -7.55 20.12 -10.29
C MET A 12 -6.36 20.02 -11.26
N GLY A 13 -6.44 20.59 -12.47
CA GLY A 13 -5.41 20.46 -13.49
C GLY A 13 -5.21 19.02 -14.00
N GLN A 14 -6.22 18.17 -13.85
CA GLN A 14 -6.16 16.74 -14.19
C GLN A 14 -6.65 16.49 -15.62
N ARG A 15 -5.93 15.62 -16.35
CA ARG A 15 -6.34 15.14 -17.66
C ARG A 15 -6.98 13.76 -17.55
N GLN A 16 -8.30 13.71 -17.62
CA GLN A 16 -9.02 12.43 -17.65
C GLN A 16 -8.81 11.72 -18.99
N ARG A 17 -8.51 10.41 -18.92
CA ARG A 17 -8.41 9.51 -20.07
C ARG A 17 -9.41 8.38 -19.89
N ALA A 18 -10.54 8.46 -20.58
CA ALA A 18 -11.54 7.40 -20.56
C ALA A 18 -11.13 6.28 -21.53
N THR A 19 -11.35 5.03 -21.12
CA THR A 19 -11.27 3.86 -22.00
C THR A 19 -12.57 3.70 -22.78
N PHE A 20 -12.53 2.92 -23.85
CA PHE A 20 -13.76 2.58 -24.59
C PHE A 20 -14.73 1.77 -23.72
N ALA A 21 -16.02 1.98 -23.93
CA ALA A 21 -17.06 1.16 -23.30
C ALA A 21 -16.83 -0.32 -23.61
N TYR A 22 -17.13 -1.19 -22.64
CA TYR A 22 -16.98 -2.64 -22.74
C TYR A 22 -15.56 -3.12 -23.11
N ARG A 23 -14.52 -2.30 -22.83
CA ARG A 23 -13.10 -2.69 -22.95
C ARG A 23 -12.38 -2.64 -21.61
N PRO A 24 -12.75 -3.50 -20.66
CA PRO A 24 -12.12 -3.59 -19.33
C PRO A 24 -10.60 -3.79 -19.41
N GLN A 25 -10.13 -4.55 -20.40
CA GLN A 25 -8.71 -4.86 -20.60
C GLN A 25 -7.83 -3.62 -20.80
N ALA A 26 -8.40 -2.50 -21.29
CA ALA A 26 -7.69 -1.24 -21.45
C ALA A 26 -7.30 -0.60 -20.09
N ASN A 27 -7.91 -1.03 -18.98
CA ASN A 27 -7.59 -0.62 -17.62
C ASN A 27 -7.17 -1.81 -16.72
N GLY A 28 -6.52 -2.82 -17.31
CA GLY A 28 -6.24 -4.09 -16.63
C GLY A 28 -5.43 -3.99 -15.32
N SER A 29 -4.63 -2.93 -15.13
CA SER A 29 -3.92 -2.72 -13.86
C SER A 29 -4.88 -2.39 -12.70
N ALA A 30 -5.85 -1.52 -12.94
CA ALA A 30 -6.86 -1.19 -11.94
C ALA A 30 -7.76 -2.40 -11.67
N GLU A 31 -8.14 -3.13 -12.72
CA GLU A 31 -8.99 -4.32 -12.59
C GLU A 31 -8.33 -5.43 -11.80
N ARG A 32 -7.04 -5.68 -12.03
CA ARG A 32 -6.27 -6.63 -11.23
C ARG A 32 -6.22 -6.23 -9.76
N MET A 33 -6.06 -4.94 -9.47
CA MET A 33 -6.08 -4.44 -8.09
C MET A 33 -7.46 -4.65 -7.46
N VAL A 34 -8.55 -4.31 -8.17
CA VAL A 34 -9.92 -4.54 -7.70
C VAL A 34 -10.19 -6.02 -7.44
N GLN A 35 -9.68 -6.91 -8.30
CA GLN A 35 -9.77 -8.36 -8.09
C GLN A 35 -9.06 -8.80 -6.80
N THR A 36 -7.84 -8.31 -6.55
CA THR A 36 -7.10 -8.61 -5.33
C THR A 36 -7.82 -8.09 -4.08
N ILE A 37 -8.31 -6.85 -4.10
CA ILE A 37 -9.08 -6.26 -2.99
C ILE A 37 -10.34 -7.08 -2.72
N THR A 38 -11.11 -7.39 -3.77
CA THR A 38 -12.35 -8.18 -3.65
C THR A 38 -12.07 -9.56 -3.07
N ARG A 39 -10.99 -10.22 -3.50
CA ARG A 39 -10.59 -11.52 -2.96
C ARG A 39 -10.21 -11.42 -1.49
N ALA A 40 -9.46 -10.40 -1.10
CA ALA A 40 -9.07 -10.19 0.28
C ALA A 40 -10.28 -9.92 1.18
N ILE A 41 -11.22 -9.04 0.77
CA ILE A 41 -12.45 -8.76 1.52
C ILE A 41 -13.28 -10.03 1.68
N LYS A 42 -13.44 -10.83 0.62
CA LYS A 42 -14.18 -12.11 0.67
C LYS A 42 -13.61 -13.14 1.66
N MET A 43 -12.36 -12.99 2.10
CA MET A 43 -11.80 -13.87 3.14
C MET A 43 -12.26 -13.51 4.55
N TYR A 44 -12.79 -12.29 4.74
CA TYR A 44 -13.25 -11.77 6.04
C TYR A 44 -14.77 -11.57 6.12
N VAL A 45 -15.48 -11.77 5.00
CA VAL A 45 -16.94 -11.76 4.94
C VAL A 45 -17.42 -13.21 4.98
N GLU A 46 -18.08 -13.60 6.07
CA GLU A 46 -18.53 -14.98 6.32
C GLU A 46 -19.96 -15.22 5.85
N ASP A 47 -20.84 -14.23 5.96
CA ASP A 47 -22.28 -14.31 5.66
C ASP A 47 -22.69 -13.31 4.55
N GLU A 48 -23.67 -13.68 3.72
CA GLU A 48 -24.29 -12.79 2.73
C GLU A 48 -24.97 -11.56 3.39
N HIS A 49 -25.40 -11.69 4.65
CA HIS A 49 -26.01 -10.62 5.43
C HIS A 49 -25.00 -9.72 6.15
N GLN A 50 -23.71 -10.07 6.12
CA GLN A 50 -22.66 -9.26 6.73
C GLN A 50 -22.44 -7.98 5.91
N ARG A 51 -22.61 -6.81 6.55
CA ARG A 51 -22.60 -5.50 5.89
C ARG A 51 -21.43 -4.59 6.26
N ASP A 52 -20.62 -4.99 7.24
CA ASP A 52 -19.43 -4.28 7.76
C ASP A 52 -18.16 -4.56 6.96
N TRP A 53 -18.29 -4.93 5.68
CA TRP A 53 -17.16 -5.24 4.80
C TRP A 53 -16.21 -4.03 4.62
N ASP A 54 -16.73 -2.82 4.78
CA ASP A 54 -16.01 -1.56 4.67
C ASP A 54 -15.01 -1.35 5.81
N GLU A 55 -15.31 -1.85 7.03
CA GLU A 55 -14.35 -1.85 8.13
C GLU A 55 -13.09 -2.67 7.79
N TYR A 56 -13.27 -3.77 7.05
CA TYR A 56 -12.15 -4.60 6.61
C TYR A 56 -11.39 -3.96 5.45
N ALA A 57 -12.05 -3.20 4.58
CA ALA A 57 -11.39 -2.53 3.47
C ALA A 57 -10.29 -1.57 3.95
N GLU A 58 -10.54 -0.81 5.02
CA GLU A 58 -9.53 0.06 5.64
C GLU A 58 -8.37 -0.78 6.21
N ARG A 59 -8.68 -1.82 7.00
CA ARG A 59 -7.66 -2.71 7.60
C ARG A 59 -6.80 -3.41 6.55
N LEU A 60 -7.37 -3.75 5.39
CA LEU A 60 -6.69 -4.42 4.27
C LEU A 60 -5.77 -3.48 3.48
N THR A 61 -5.89 -2.16 3.66
CA THR A 61 -5.06 -1.18 2.94
C THR A 61 -3.58 -1.38 3.23
N TYR A 62 -3.21 -1.63 4.49
CA TYR A 62 -1.82 -1.90 4.86
C TYR A 62 -1.29 -3.18 4.18
N PRO A 63 -1.84 -4.39 4.43
CA PRO A 63 -1.30 -5.62 3.86
C PRO A 63 -1.31 -5.62 2.33
N LEU A 64 -2.28 -4.97 1.66
CA LEU A 64 -2.30 -4.87 0.20
C LEU A 64 -1.18 -3.96 -0.35
N ASN A 65 -0.85 -2.88 0.36
CA ASN A 65 0.24 -1.97 -0.05
C ASN A 65 1.63 -2.51 0.32
N THR A 66 1.73 -3.38 1.32
CA THR A 66 3.00 -3.97 1.76
C THR A 66 3.26 -5.37 1.19
N ALA A 67 2.27 -5.98 0.53
CA ALA A 67 2.44 -7.28 -0.13
C ALA A 67 3.35 -7.15 -1.36
N TYR A 68 4.20 -8.17 -1.56
CA TYR A 68 5.08 -8.23 -2.71
C TYR A 68 4.29 -8.46 -4.01
N ASP A 69 4.38 -7.52 -4.94
CA ASP A 69 3.79 -7.66 -6.27
C ASP A 69 4.80 -8.34 -7.21
N ARG A 70 4.50 -9.58 -7.61
CA ARG A 70 5.36 -10.37 -8.52
C ARG A 70 5.56 -9.73 -9.90
N VAL A 71 4.60 -8.93 -10.38
CA VAL A 71 4.68 -8.26 -11.69
C VAL A 71 5.62 -7.07 -11.61
N ARG A 72 5.50 -6.29 -10.52
CA ARG A 72 6.34 -5.10 -10.29
C ARG A 72 7.69 -5.44 -9.65
N LYS A 73 7.82 -6.68 -9.14
CA LYS A 73 8.97 -7.19 -8.38
C LYS A 73 9.29 -6.38 -7.13
N GLU A 74 8.27 -5.74 -6.55
CA GLU A 74 8.42 -4.84 -5.41
C GLU A 74 7.06 -4.62 -4.73
N THR A 75 7.05 -4.03 -3.53
CA THR A 75 5.80 -3.64 -2.85
C THR A 75 5.25 -2.30 -3.39
N PRO A 76 3.92 -2.13 -3.54
CA PRO A 76 3.34 -0.85 -3.92
C PRO A 76 3.78 0.32 -3.03
N PHE A 77 3.88 0.10 -1.71
CA PHE A 77 4.34 1.11 -0.76
C PHE A 77 5.77 1.58 -1.08
N PHE A 78 6.70 0.64 -1.29
CA PHE A 78 8.08 0.98 -1.60
C PHE A 78 8.18 1.75 -2.93
N LEU A 79 7.40 1.40 -3.94
CA LEU A 79 7.41 2.11 -5.22
C LEU A 79 6.93 3.56 -5.12
N VAL A 80 6.01 3.86 -4.20
CA VAL A 80 5.49 5.22 -3.97
C VAL A 80 6.42 6.04 -3.08
N HIS A 81 6.92 5.44 -2.00
CA HIS A 81 7.65 6.17 -0.96
C HIS A 81 9.17 6.07 -1.11
N GLY A 82 9.69 4.93 -1.56
CA GLY A 82 11.12 4.65 -1.71
C GLY A 82 11.80 4.16 -0.42
N TRP A 83 11.01 3.71 0.55
CA TRP A 83 11.43 2.99 1.75
C TRP A 83 10.34 2.01 2.17
N ASP A 84 10.68 1.03 3.02
CA ASP A 84 9.72 0.05 3.52
C ASP A 84 8.81 0.62 4.62
N PRO A 85 7.54 0.20 4.70
CA PRO A 85 6.65 0.57 5.79
C PRO A 85 7.08 -0.15 7.09
N ARG A 86 6.87 0.49 8.23
CA ARG A 86 7.04 -0.17 9.54
C ARG A 86 5.75 -0.86 9.97
N SER A 87 5.85 -2.14 10.34
CA SER A 87 4.76 -2.82 11.03
C SER A 87 4.55 -2.28 12.45
N THR A 88 3.43 -2.59 13.09
CA THR A 88 3.16 -2.17 14.48
C THR A 88 4.24 -2.66 15.45
N ILE A 89 4.74 -3.89 15.26
CA ILE A 89 5.83 -4.45 16.05
C ILE A 89 7.13 -3.72 15.76
N GLU A 90 7.44 -3.47 14.48
CA GLU A 90 8.63 -2.70 14.14
C GLU A 90 8.57 -1.29 14.70
N ALA A 91 7.40 -0.64 14.72
CA ALA A 91 7.18 0.70 15.23
C ALA A 91 7.43 0.82 16.74
N SER A 92 7.19 -0.25 17.52
CA SER A 92 7.47 -0.27 18.95
C SER A 92 8.97 -0.46 19.26
N LEU A 93 9.77 -0.92 18.29
CA LEU A 93 11.21 -1.07 18.45
C LEU A 93 11.93 0.29 18.34
N SER A 94 12.93 0.49 19.21
CA SER A 94 13.82 1.63 19.12
C SER A 94 14.68 1.51 17.86
N VAL A 95 14.39 2.34 16.87
CA VAL A 95 15.29 2.60 15.73
C VAL A 95 16.18 3.79 16.06
N GLY A 96 17.32 3.90 15.39
CA GLY A 96 18.16 5.10 15.50
C GLY A 96 17.41 6.37 15.08
N ASN A 97 18.05 7.53 15.20
CA ASN A 97 17.40 8.81 14.89
C ASN A 97 17.01 8.91 13.40
N THR A 98 15.69 8.92 13.13
CA THR A 98 15.06 9.12 11.82
C THR A 98 14.53 10.53 11.60
N GLN A 99 14.61 11.41 12.61
CA GLN A 99 14.19 12.82 12.51
C GLN A 99 15.17 13.67 11.72
N ARG A 100 16.40 13.20 11.49
CA ARG A 100 17.37 13.88 10.64
C ARG A 100 16.94 13.80 9.18
N HIS A 101 16.66 14.96 8.60
CA HIS A 101 16.50 15.12 7.16
C HIS A 101 17.87 15.43 6.53
N ASP A 102 18.38 14.52 5.68
CA ASP A 102 19.55 14.86 4.86
C ASP A 102 19.13 15.81 3.73
N VAL A 103 20.01 16.75 3.41
CA VAL A 103 19.83 17.67 2.27
C VAL A 103 19.71 16.92 0.94
N GLN A 104 20.32 15.73 0.83
CA GLN A 104 20.24 14.89 -0.35
C GLN A 104 19.16 13.81 -0.18
N PRO A 105 18.08 13.83 -0.99
CA PRO A 105 16.97 12.87 -0.85
C PRO A 105 17.39 11.40 -0.95
N ARG A 106 18.40 11.09 -1.78
CA ARG A 106 18.93 9.72 -1.91
C ARG A 106 19.60 9.22 -0.63
N ARG A 107 20.39 10.08 0.02
CA ARG A 107 21.07 9.74 1.28
C ARG A 107 20.06 9.57 2.41
N TRP A 108 19.10 10.49 2.48
CA TRP A 108 18.00 10.40 3.45
C TRP A 108 17.24 9.07 3.30
N ARG A 109 16.82 8.72 2.08
CA ARG A 109 16.15 7.43 1.79
C ARG A 109 16.98 6.23 2.24
N PHE A 110 18.26 6.20 1.88
CA PHE A 110 19.16 5.11 2.27
C PHE A 110 19.30 5.00 3.80
N HIS A 111 19.41 6.13 4.50
CA HIS A 111 19.51 6.18 5.96
C HIS A 111 18.24 5.67 6.63
N ILE A 112 17.06 6.15 6.21
CA ILE A 112 15.77 5.70 6.73
C ILE A 112 15.58 4.20 6.47
N GLN A 113 15.84 3.75 5.25
CA GLN A 113 15.74 2.33 4.88
C GLN A 113 16.63 1.44 5.75
N LYS A 114 17.87 1.87 6.04
CA LYS A 114 18.79 1.13 6.91
C LYS A 114 18.21 0.94 8.32
N HIS A 115 17.64 1.99 8.91
CA HIS A 115 17.03 1.89 10.24
C HIS A 115 15.81 0.96 10.27
N TYR A 116 15.00 1.01 9.22
CA TYR A 116 13.79 0.19 9.14
C TYR A 116 14.12 -1.29 8.92
N LEU A 117 15.13 -1.60 8.10
CA LEU A 117 15.62 -2.97 7.93
C LEU A 117 16.15 -3.56 9.25
N HIS A 118 16.79 -2.75 10.09
CA HIS A 118 17.24 -3.19 11.40
C HIS A 118 16.06 -3.55 12.33
N ALA A 119 15.05 -2.67 12.44
CA ALA A 119 13.83 -2.98 13.20
C ALA A 119 13.11 -4.21 12.66
N ARG A 120 13.05 -4.37 11.34
CA ARG A 120 12.42 -5.53 10.70
C ARG A 120 13.13 -6.84 11.02
N ALA A 121 14.46 -6.84 11.02
CA ALA A 121 15.24 -8.01 11.44
C ALA A 121 14.96 -8.39 12.91
N GLN A 122 14.99 -7.40 13.80
CA GLN A 122 14.68 -7.61 15.23
C GLN A 122 13.25 -8.11 15.45
N ALA A 123 12.27 -7.52 14.77
CA ALA A 123 10.87 -7.94 14.84
C ALA A 123 10.70 -9.39 14.34
N ALA A 124 11.41 -9.77 13.28
CA ALA A 124 11.39 -11.13 12.76
C ALA A 124 11.96 -12.14 13.75
N ASP A 125 13.01 -11.78 14.50
CA ASP A 125 13.58 -12.66 15.52
C ASP A 125 12.65 -12.81 16.73
N LEU A 126 12.07 -11.69 17.22
CA LEU A 126 11.05 -11.74 18.28
C LEU A 126 9.83 -12.59 17.90
N LEU A 127 9.39 -12.52 16.64
CA LEU A 127 8.29 -13.33 16.14
C LEU A 127 8.64 -14.82 16.10
N LYS A 128 9.88 -15.18 15.74
CA LYS A 128 10.33 -16.59 15.78
C LYS A 128 10.33 -17.11 17.22
N ASP A 129 10.86 -16.32 18.16
CA ASP A 129 10.93 -16.70 19.58
C ASP A 129 9.54 -16.88 20.20
N ALA A 130 8.56 -16.07 19.78
CA ALA A 130 7.18 -16.14 20.30
C ALA A 130 6.36 -17.31 19.72
N ILE A 131 6.76 -17.86 18.56
CA ILE A 131 6.05 -18.95 17.87
C ILE A 131 6.69 -20.33 18.19
N ALA A 132 7.94 -20.34 18.68
CA ALA A 132 8.66 -21.54 19.12
C ALA A 132 8.16 -22.06 20.48
#